data_AF-A0A103RHK6-F1
#
_entry.id   AF-A0A103RHK6-F1
#
_cell.length_a   1.000
_cell.length_b   1.000
_cell.length_c   1.000
_cell.angle_alpha   90.00
_cell.angle_beta   90.00
_cell.angle_gamma   90.00
#
_symmetry.space_group_name_H-M   'P 1'
#
loop_
_entity.id
_entity.type
_entity.pdbx_description
1 polymer ?
#
loop_
_entity_poly.entity_id
_entity_poly.type
_entity_poly.pdbx_seq_one_letter_code
_entity_poly.pdbx_strand_id
1 'polypeptide(L)'
;MSNLIEVDRWENGIYQLETSDPVIGGPDGIDNLQAKQLANRTQFLKRSLEAGQSNLEAHANAVDPHPQYATKADLAQRLAELVGQSPAALDTLRELADALGNDPNFATTVTNELAKKAAIESPVFTGAPKAPTPVQFDNGTKLATMAALMRDRFGFSGFMYYNGSAALPPAVLGSVIDCAVGAGPYTLMLPALAASMAGSAIKFVSYSPSAVTISTGSAVKIWLGVNGGNSGTAITLQNGDSATLITDGYGWFVIDGSVLLPATALFGSSLAPSGYQKLPGGLIIQWGAIGNVTTSATTANFPLAFQLAVYSVSLTATSNSAVAATLVSASTTAISAVVSSGNVAVGYVAIGK
;
A
#
# COMPACT_ATOMS: atom_id res chain seq x y z
N MET A 1 -12.00 110.54 56.90
CA MET A 1 -11.16 109.59 57.64
C MET A 1 -9.89 109.38 56.83
N SER A 2 -8.71 109.57 57.43
CA SER A 2 -7.41 109.38 56.77
C SER A 2 -6.97 107.91 56.88
N ASN A 3 -6.70 107.25 55.77
CA ASN A 3 -6.16 105.88 55.74
C ASN A 3 -4.63 105.90 55.77
N LEU A 4 -4.02 104.81 56.26
CA LEU A 4 -2.58 104.59 56.09
C LEU A 4 -2.26 104.31 54.62
N ILE A 5 -1.16 104.88 54.13
CA ILE A 5 -0.70 104.64 52.77
C ILE A 5 0.12 103.35 52.79
N GLU A 6 -0.39 102.34 52.09
CA GLU A 6 0.29 101.06 51.90
C GLU A 6 1.31 101.17 50.75
N VAL A 7 2.48 100.59 50.95
CA VAL A 7 3.53 100.50 49.94
C VAL A 7 3.89 99.03 49.73
N ASP A 8 4.08 98.67 48.47
CA ASP A 8 4.53 97.34 48.06
C ASP A 8 5.98 97.10 48.47
N ARG A 9 6.18 96.71 49.72
CA ARG A 9 7.48 96.42 50.31
C ARG A 9 7.34 95.36 51.37
N TRP A 10 8.23 94.37 51.34
CA TRP A 10 8.40 93.45 52.45
C TRP A 10 9.09 94.14 53.62
N GLU A 11 8.37 94.32 54.72
CA GLU A 11 8.94 94.78 55.99
C GLU A 11 9.58 93.60 56.72
N ASN A 12 10.86 93.74 57.12
CA ASN A 12 11.63 92.64 57.75
C ASN A 12 11.08 92.22 59.13
N GLY A 13 10.31 93.08 59.78
CA GLY A 13 9.69 92.82 61.07
C GLY A 13 8.47 93.71 61.27
N ILE A 14 7.64 93.37 62.25
CA ILE A 14 6.59 94.24 62.76
C ILE A 14 7.12 94.79 64.07
N TYR A 15 7.19 96.12 64.17
CA TYR A 15 7.62 96.81 65.37
C TYR A 15 6.77 96.33 66.55
N GLN A 16 7.32 96.25 67.75
CA GLN A 16 6.57 95.98 68.97
C GLN A 16 6.52 97.28 69.75
N LEU A 17 5.31 97.79 70.05
CA LEU A 17 5.17 98.96 70.92
C LEU A 17 5.80 98.66 72.28
N GLU A 18 6.69 99.55 72.71
CA GLU A 18 7.36 99.50 73.99
C GLU A 18 6.62 100.36 75.02
N THR A 19 6.77 100.05 76.30
CA THR A 19 6.12 100.80 77.38
C THR A 19 6.64 102.25 77.52
N SER A 20 7.76 102.56 76.88
CA SER A 20 8.35 103.91 76.81
C SER A 20 7.88 104.73 75.61
N ASP A 21 7.13 104.15 74.67
CA ASP A 21 6.73 104.84 73.45
C ASP A 21 5.63 105.88 73.71
N PRO A 22 5.74 107.09 73.14
CA PRO A 22 4.69 108.09 73.23
C PRO A 22 3.50 107.73 72.32
N VAL A 23 2.28 107.94 72.81
CA VAL A 23 1.03 107.75 72.06
C VAL A 23 0.90 108.84 70.99
N ILE A 24 1.42 108.58 69.80
CA ILE A 24 1.46 109.53 68.69
C ILE A 24 0.75 108.91 67.48
N GLY A 25 -0.40 109.50 67.12
CA GLY A 25 -1.12 109.19 65.91
C GLY A 25 -0.57 109.90 64.66
N GLY A 26 -1.24 109.71 63.53
CA GLY A 26 -0.81 110.25 62.23
C GLY A 26 -0.05 109.21 61.38
N PRO A 27 0.25 109.55 60.10
CA PRO A 27 0.77 108.60 59.11
C PRO A 27 2.17 108.03 59.43
N ASP A 28 2.94 108.75 60.25
CA ASP A 28 4.27 108.36 60.73
C ASP A 28 4.33 108.31 62.27
N GLY A 29 3.17 108.31 62.94
CA GLY A 29 3.06 108.12 64.37
C GLY A 29 3.36 106.67 64.77
N ILE A 30 4.00 106.49 65.93
CA ILE A 30 4.45 105.19 66.45
C ILE A 30 3.27 104.21 66.60
N ASP A 31 2.10 104.70 67.01
CA ASP A 31 0.88 103.90 67.21
C ASP A 31 0.41 103.19 65.92
N ASN A 32 0.69 103.79 64.76
CA ASN A 32 0.28 103.25 63.45
C ASN A 32 1.40 102.45 62.75
N LEU A 33 2.61 102.42 63.30
CA LEU A 33 3.77 101.81 62.64
C LEU A 33 3.58 100.30 62.43
N GLN A 34 3.10 99.57 63.44
CA GLN A 34 2.86 98.13 63.36
C GLN A 34 1.81 97.80 62.28
N ALA A 35 0.71 98.56 62.25
CA ALA A 35 -0.37 98.39 61.29
C ALA A 35 0.09 98.71 59.87
N LYS A 36 0.86 99.79 59.68
CA LYS A 36 1.46 100.17 58.39
C LYS A 36 2.42 99.08 57.89
N GLN A 37 3.25 98.53 58.78
CA GLN A 37 4.19 97.48 58.40
C GLN A 37 3.49 96.16 58.01
N LEU A 38 2.46 95.78 58.76
CA LEU A 38 1.64 94.62 58.44
C LEU A 38 0.89 94.81 57.11
N ALA A 39 0.34 96.00 56.86
CA ALA A 39 -0.34 96.33 55.63
C ALA A 39 0.62 96.26 54.41
N ASN A 40 1.82 96.83 54.51
CA ASN A 40 2.85 96.76 53.45
C ASN A 40 3.23 95.31 53.09
N ARG A 41 3.45 94.45 54.11
CA ARG A 41 3.75 93.01 53.89
C ARG A 41 2.59 92.29 53.22
N THR A 42 1.36 92.60 53.63
CA THR A 42 0.14 92.00 53.05
C THR A 42 -0.02 92.41 51.58
N GLN A 43 0.22 93.68 51.27
CA GLN A 43 0.20 94.19 49.90
C GLN A 43 1.27 93.51 49.02
N PHE A 44 2.50 93.33 49.56
CA PHE A 44 3.59 92.63 48.87
C PHE A 44 3.28 91.17 48.58
N LEU A 45 2.73 90.44 49.56
CA LEU A 45 2.33 89.04 49.38
C LEU A 45 1.17 88.90 48.40
N LYS A 46 0.19 89.82 48.47
CA LYS A 46 -0.94 89.85 47.54
C LYS A 46 -0.45 90.05 46.11
N ARG A 47 0.42 91.03 45.86
CA ARG A 47 1.01 91.25 44.54
C ARG A 47 1.83 90.05 44.06
N SER A 48 2.61 89.43 44.94
CA SER A 48 3.39 88.23 44.60
C SER A 48 2.50 87.04 44.23
N LEU A 49 1.39 86.86 44.94
CA LEU A 49 0.40 85.83 44.64
C LEU A 49 -0.32 86.09 43.32
N GLU A 50 -0.78 87.32 43.09
CA GLU A 50 -1.42 87.74 41.83
C GLU A 50 -0.47 87.56 40.64
N ALA A 51 0.82 87.89 40.79
CA ALA A 51 1.84 87.64 39.77
C ALA A 51 2.07 86.14 39.53
N GLY A 52 2.10 85.32 40.60
CA GLY A 52 2.21 83.87 40.48
C GLY A 52 1.02 83.24 39.77
N GLN A 53 -0.20 83.68 40.08
CA GLN A 53 -1.43 83.25 39.42
C GLN A 53 -1.42 83.65 37.94
N SER A 54 -1.07 84.89 37.63
CA SER A 54 -0.96 85.36 36.24
C SER A 54 0.07 84.57 35.44
N ASN A 55 1.21 84.20 36.04
CA ASN A 55 2.23 83.39 35.38
C ASN A 55 1.75 81.95 35.13
N LEU A 56 1.01 81.36 36.08
CA LEU A 56 0.43 80.02 35.92
C LEU A 56 -0.67 80.02 34.86
N GLU A 57 -1.52 81.04 34.83
CA GLU A 57 -2.55 81.20 33.80
C GLU A 57 -1.93 81.42 32.42
N ALA A 58 -0.86 82.21 32.32
CA ALA A 58 -0.09 82.37 31.09
C ALA A 58 0.54 81.04 30.65
N HIS A 59 1.09 80.25 31.58
CA HIS A 59 1.65 78.92 31.31
C HIS A 59 0.57 77.92 30.89
N ALA A 60 -0.58 77.89 31.56
CA ALA A 60 -1.67 76.95 31.28
C ALA A 60 -2.39 77.25 29.95
N ASN A 61 -2.46 78.53 29.57
CA ASN A 61 -3.07 78.96 28.30
C ASN A 61 -2.06 79.04 27.15
N ALA A 62 -0.77 78.86 27.40
CA ALA A 62 0.22 78.77 26.34
C ALA A 62 -0.06 77.54 25.48
N VAL A 63 -0.05 77.72 24.16
CA VAL A 63 -0.27 76.64 23.18
C VAL A 63 0.80 75.55 23.31
N ASP A 64 2.02 75.95 23.69
CA ASP A 64 3.14 75.05 23.98
C ASP A 64 3.95 75.58 25.18
N PRO A 65 3.59 75.19 26.42
CA PRO A 65 4.28 75.64 27.63
C PRO A 65 5.66 74.98 27.81
N HIS A 66 5.95 73.91 27.05
CA HIS A 66 7.16 73.10 27.18
C HIS A 66 7.76 72.72 25.81
N PRO A 67 8.27 73.70 25.05
CA PRO A 67 8.71 73.53 23.65
C PRO A 67 9.95 72.64 23.44
N GLN A 68 10.52 72.13 24.53
CA GLN A 68 11.62 71.17 24.50
C GLN A 68 11.16 69.72 24.28
N TYR A 69 9.85 69.43 24.37
CA TYR A 69 9.29 68.10 24.13
C TYR A 69 8.47 68.10 22.84
N ALA A 70 8.55 67.02 22.05
CA ALA A 70 7.70 66.87 20.88
C ALA A 70 6.22 66.83 21.31
N THR A 71 5.39 67.67 20.70
CA THR A 71 3.96 67.68 21.01
C THR A 71 3.29 66.43 20.45
N LYS A 72 2.11 66.06 20.99
CA LYS A 72 1.31 64.97 20.41
C LYS A 72 0.94 65.24 18.94
N ALA A 73 0.79 66.52 18.57
CA ALA A 73 0.53 66.94 17.20
C ALA A 73 1.75 66.73 16.30
N ASP A 74 2.96 67.08 16.76
CA ASP A 74 4.20 66.84 16.01
C ASP A 74 4.44 65.34 15.79
N LEU A 75 4.15 64.52 16.80
CA LEU A 75 4.25 63.06 16.69
C LEU A 75 3.25 62.50 15.68
N ALA A 76 1.99 62.96 15.73
CA ALA A 76 0.96 62.56 14.78
C ALA A 76 1.31 63.00 13.36
N GLN A 77 1.84 64.22 13.19
CA GLN A 77 2.28 64.73 11.89
C GLN A 77 3.45 63.92 11.34
N ARG A 78 4.48 63.65 12.16
CA ARG A 78 5.62 62.81 11.74
C ARG A 78 5.20 61.39 11.37
N LEU A 79 4.23 60.82 12.07
CA LEU A 79 3.65 59.51 11.73
C LEU A 79 2.85 59.59 10.41
N ALA A 80 2.07 60.65 10.21
CA ALA A 80 1.33 60.87 8.98
C ALA A 80 2.26 61.16 7.79
N GLU A 81 3.39 61.84 7.98
CA GLU A 81 4.43 62.03 6.98
C GLU A 81 5.10 60.69 6.63
N LEU A 82 5.42 59.87 7.64
CA LEU A 82 5.97 58.53 7.43
C LEU A 82 5.00 57.61 6.65
N VAL A 83 3.72 57.63 6.99
CA VAL A 83 2.67 56.83 6.33
C VAL A 83 2.31 57.43 4.96
N GLY A 84 2.25 58.76 4.86
CA GLY A 84 1.82 59.52 3.68
C GLY A 84 2.86 59.59 2.56
N GLN A 85 4.14 59.36 2.87
CA GLN A 85 5.18 59.29 1.85
C GLN A 85 5.05 58.06 0.95
N SER A 86 4.42 56.96 1.38
CA SER A 86 4.22 55.77 0.52
C SER A 86 3.07 54.85 0.96
N PRO A 87 1.79 55.28 0.90
CA PRO A 87 0.64 54.43 1.23
C PRO A 87 0.61 53.14 0.40
N ALA A 88 0.95 53.22 -0.89
CA ALA A 88 1.02 52.07 -1.79
C ALA A 88 2.15 51.10 -1.41
N ALA A 89 3.29 51.58 -0.87
CA ALA A 89 4.37 50.69 -0.44
C ALA A 89 4.05 50.01 0.90
N LEU A 90 3.37 50.70 1.81
CA LEU A 90 2.85 50.07 3.03
C LEU A 90 1.79 49.00 2.69
N ASP A 91 0.96 49.28 1.68
CA ASP A 91 -0.03 48.33 1.18
C ASP A 91 0.64 47.09 0.58
N THR A 92 1.66 47.26 -0.27
CA THR A 92 2.40 46.11 -0.81
C THR A 92 3.15 45.34 0.28
N LEU A 93 3.73 46.01 1.29
CA LEU A 93 4.37 45.32 2.41
C LEU A 93 3.37 44.50 3.23
N ARG A 94 2.16 45.00 3.43
CA ARG A 94 1.05 44.26 4.06
C ARG A 94 0.64 43.06 3.20
N GLU A 95 0.45 43.25 1.90
CA GLU A 95 0.11 42.17 0.97
C GLU A 95 1.20 41.09 0.94
N LEU A 96 2.49 41.47 0.99
CA LEU A 96 3.60 40.52 1.06
C LEU A 96 3.61 39.77 2.41
N ALA A 97 3.41 40.47 3.52
CA ALA A 97 3.34 39.84 4.84
C ALA A 97 2.19 38.82 4.92
N ASP A 98 1.01 39.18 4.39
CA ASP A 98 -0.14 38.30 4.31
C ASP A 98 0.10 37.12 3.35
N ALA A 99 0.73 37.35 2.19
CA ALA A 99 1.09 36.29 1.24
C ALA A 99 2.11 35.28 1.80
N LEU A 100 2.99 35.73 2.70
CA LEU A 100 3.93 34.88 3.44
C LEU A 100 3.33 34.32 4.74
N GLY A 101 2.04 34.53 4.99
CA GLY A 101 1.33 34.01 6.15
C GLY A 101 1.76 34.63 7.49
N ASN A 102 2.33 35.85 7.46
CA ASN A 102 2.93 36.51 8.61
C ASN A 102 3.95 35.62 9.36
N ASP A 103 4.65 34.72 8.64
CA ASP A 103 5.62 33.79 9.20
C ASP A 103 7.01 34.45 9.36
N PRO A 104 7.48 34.76 10.59
CA PRO A 104 8.79 35.35 10.82
C PRO A 104 9.95 34.42 10.40
N ASN A 105 9.68 33.12 10.28
CA ASN A 105 10.64 32.08 9.91
C ASN A 105 10.31 31.45 8.55
N PHE A 106 9.64 32.18 7.65
CA PHE A 106 9.17 31.67 6.35
C PHE A 106 10.22 30.82 5.61
N ALA A 107 11.47 31.30 5.54
CA ALA A 107 12.56 30.57 4.89
C ALA A 107 12.83 29.21 5.53
N THR A 108 12.82 29.12 6.86
CA THR A 108 12.99 27.87 7.61
C THR A 108 11.79 26.95 7.41
N THR A 109 10.56 27.49 7.47
CA THR A 109 9.33 26.73 7.24
C THR A 109 9.33 26.10 5.84
N VAL A 110 9.60 26.89 4.80
CA VAL A 110 9.68 26.41 3.42
C VAL A 110 10.79 25.38 3.27
N THR A 111 11.96 25.60 3.87
CA THR A 111 13.09 24.65 3.82
C THR A 111 12.72 23.32 4.48
N ASN A 112 12.02 23.34 5.61
CA ASN A 112 11.55 22.15 6.31
C ASN A 112 10.49 21.39 5.51
N GLU A 113 9.55 22.10 4.87
CA GLU A 113 8.55 21.47 4.00
C GLU A 113 9.20 20.84 2.75
N LEU A 114 10.21 21.50 2.19
CA LEU A 114 10.95 20.98 1.04
C LEU A 114 11.78 19.75 1.42
N ALA A 115 12.36 19.73 2.62
CA ALA A 115 13.11 18.59 3.16
C ALA A 115 12.25 17.33 3.37
N LYS A 116 10.90 17.47 3.43
CA LYS A 116 9.97 16.32 3.49
C LYS A 116 9.73 15.68 2.12
N LYS A 117 10.12 16.33 1.02
CA LYS A 117 9.93 15.79 -0.33
C LYS A 117 11.04 14.78 -0.64
N ALA A 118 10.68 13.72 -1.35
CA ALA A 118 11.65 12.78 -1.92
C ALA A 118 12.32 13.40 -3.16
N ALA A 119 13.58 13.05 -3.41
CA ALA A 119 14.27 13.44 -4.65
C ALA A 119 13.55 12.87 -5.88
N ILE A 120 13.52 13.64 -6.98
CA ILE A 120 12.85 13.20 -8.21
C ILE A 120 13.60 12.05 -8.90
N GLU A 121 14.93 12.13 -8.92
CA GLU A 121 15.80 11.10 -9.47
C GLU A 121 16.36 10.23 -8.35
N SER A 122 16.10 8.93 -8.42
CA SER A 122 16.65 7.91 -7.50
C SER A 122 16.46 8.24 -6.00
N PRO A 123 15.22 8.45 -5.51
CA PRO A 123 14.99 8.67 -4.09
C PRO A 123 15.39 7.47 -3.24
N VAL A 124 16.01 7.73 -2.10
CA VAL A 124 16.19 6.73 -1.03
C VAL A 124 14.97 6.79 -0.11
N PHE A 125 14.19 5.70 -0.07
CA PHE A 125 13.07 5.58 0.86
C PHE A 125 13.53 4.97 2.19
N THR A 126 13.14 5.57 3.31
CA THR A 126 13.35 5.04 4.66
C THR A 126 12.00 4.79 5.36
N GLY A 127 11.97 3.95 6.39
CA GLY A 127 10.72 3.61 7.10
C GLY A 127 9.81 2.65 6.34
N ALA A 128 8.49 2.91 6.35
CA ALA A 128 7.44 2.09 5.72
C ALA A 128 6.74 2.84 4.56
N PRO A 129 7.38 3.01 3.40
CA PRO A 129 6.80 3.71 2.25
C PRO A 129 5.53 2.98 1.77
N LYS A 130 4.49 3.76 1.45
CA LYS A 130 3.24 3.24 0.88
C LYS A 130 3.27 3.37 -0.64
N ALA A 131 2.99 2.28 -1.34
CA ALA A 131 2.76 2.26 -2.78
C ALA A 131 1.51 1.41 -3.07
N PRO A 132 0.71 1.74 -4.10
CA PRO A 132 -0.39 0.88 -4.53
C PRO A 132 0.15 -0.50 -4.91
N THR A 133 -0.48 -1.57 -4.42
CA THR A 133 -0.12 -2.94 -4.83
C THR A 133 -0.54 -3.16 -6.28
N PRO A 134 0.41 -3.44 -7.20
CA PRO A 134 0.07 -3.74 -8.58
C PRO A 134 -0.87 -4.94 -8.70
N VAL A 135 -1.63 -4.99 -9.80
CA VAL A 135 -2.38 -6.19 -10.18
C VAL A 135 -1.41 -7.35 -10.41
N GLN A 136 -1.91 -8.58 -10.31
CA GLN A 136 -1.08 -9.76 -10.57
C GLN A 136 -0.55 -9.71 -12.02
N PHE A 137 0.72 -10.06 -12.20
CA PHE A 137 1.42 -10.05 -13.51
C PHE A 137 1.57 -8.67 -14.19
N ASP A 138 1.49 -7.57 -13.44
CA ASP A 138 1.83 -6.23 -13.94
C ASP A 138 3.31 -6.17 -14.34
N ASN A 139 3.60 -5.87 -15.60
CA ASN A 139 4.95 -5.74 -16.16
C ASN A 139 5.38 -4.28 -16.38
N GLY A 140 4.66 -3.33 -15.78
CA GLY A 140 4.98 -1.91 -15.88
C GLY A 140 6.15 -1.48 -15.00
N THR A 141 6.49 -0.20 -15.07
CA THR A 141 7.59 0.42 -14.30
C THR A 141 7.20 0.82 -12.87
N LYS A 142 6.12 0.26 -12.32
CA LYS A 142 5.62 0.60 -10.98
C LYS A 142 6.52 0.01 -9.89
N LEU A 143 6.55 0.63 -8.70
CA LEU A 143 7.21 0.05 -7.53
C LEU A 143 6.57 -1.29 -7.14
N ALA A 144 7.38 -2.34 -6.99
CA ALA A 144 6.93 -3.61 -6.46
C ALA A 144 6.68 -3.49 -4.94
N THR A 145 5.48 -3.84 -4.49
CA THR A 145 5.16 -3.93 -3.05
C THR A 145 5.51 -5.31 -2.50
N MET A 146 5.70 -5.43 -1.18
CA MET A 146 5.91 -6.75 -0.55
C MET A 146 4.74 -7.71 -0.79
N ALA A 147 3.50 -7.21 -0.88
CA ALA A 147 2.34 -8.01 -1.25
C ALA A 147 2.44 -8.54 -2.69
N ALA A 148 2.93 -7.74 -3.64
CA ALA A 148 3.19 -8.19 -5.00
C ALA A 148 4.34 -9.22 -5.05
N LEU A 149 5.42 -8.99 -4.31
CA LEU A 149 6.53 -9.94 -4.21
C LEU A 149 6.10 -11.26 -3.56
N MET A 150 5.25 -11.23 -2.54
CA MET A 150 4.74 -12.44 -1.89
C MET A 150 3.87 -13.28 -2.82
N ARG A 151 3.19 -12.63 -3.78
CA ARG A 151 2.46 -13.32 -4.86
C ARG A 151 3.39 -13.93 -5.92
N ASP A 152 4.60 -13.38 -6.09
CA ASP A 152 5.55 -13.74 -7.15
C ASP A 152 6.67 -14.70 -6.70
N ARG A 153 7.05 -14.67 -5.41
CA ARG A 153 7.93 -15.71 -4.85
C ARG A 153 7.26 -17.07 -5.04
N PHE A 154 8.08 -18.13 -5.18
CA PHE A 154 7.75 -19.56 -5.31
C PHE A 154 6.66 -20.15 -4.36
N GLY A 155 5.99 -19.34 -3.53
CA GLY A 155 4.77 -19.67 -2.84
C GLY A 155 3.53 -19.28 -3.63
N PHE A 156 2.39 -19.85 -3.25
CA PHE A 156 1.10 -19.48 -3.79
C PHE A 156 0.52 -18.28 -3.03
N SER A 157 -0.32 -17.47 -3.69
CA SER A 157 -0.97 -16.28 -3.13
C SER A 157 -1.91 -16.60 -1.96
N GLY A 158 -2.31 -17.87 -1.80
CA GLY A 158 -3.12 -18.36 -0.70
C GLY A 158 -3.38 -19.87 -0.79
N PHE A 159 -4.03 -20.41 0.24
CA PHE A 159 -4.51 -21.78 0.32
C PHE A 159 -6.02 -21.75 0.61
N MET A 160 -6.83 -22.22 -0.34
CA MET A 160 -8.29 -22.07 -0.34
C MET A 160 -8.98 -23.43 -0.27
N TYR A 161 -10.16 -23.50 0.35
CA TYR A 161 -10.86 -24.76 0.63
C TYR A 161 -12.20 -24.82 -0.09
N TYR A 162 -12.48 -25.93 -0.78
CA TYR A 162 -13.76 -26.19 -1.43
C TYR A 162 -14.22 -27.63 -1.22
N ASN A 163 -15.42 -27.82 -0.67
CA ASN A 163 -16.04 -29.11 -0.36
C ASN A 163 -17.37 -29.36 -1.10
N GLY A 164 -17.61 -28.64 -2.19
CA GLY A 164 -18.83 -28.73 -2.99
C GLY A 164 -18.70 -27.98 -4.31
N SER A 165 -19.70 -28.13 -5.18
CA SER A 165 -19.65 -27.54 -6.53
C SER A 165 -19.67 -26.02 -6.46
N ALA A 166 -18.75 -25.36 -7.17
CA ALA A 166 -18.60 -23.92 -7.14
C ALA A 166 -18.00 -23.36 -8.44
N ALA A 167 -18.35 -22.12 -8.77
CA ALA A 167 -17.63 -21.32 -9.75
C ALA A 167 -16.47 -20.61 -9.05
N LEU A 168 -15.23 -20.87 -9.49
CA LEU A 168 -14.06 -20.28 -8.88
C LEU A 168 -13.93 -18.81 -9.30
N PRO A 169 -13.80 -17.86 -8.35
CA PRO A 169 -13.62 -16.45 -8.67
C PRO A 169 -12.21 -16.18 -9.21
N PRO A 170 -11.98 -15.10 -9.97
CA PRO A 170 -10.64 -14.72 -10.43
C PRO A 170 -9.58 -14.58 -9.32
N ALA A 171 -10.00 -14.36 -8.07
CA ALA A 171 -9.10 -14.28 -6.92
C ALA A 171 -8.35 -15.59 -6.61
N VAL A 172 -8.78 -16.74 -7.15
CA VAL A 172 -8.06 -18.01 -6.95
C VAL A 172 -6.79 -18.12 -7.79
N LEU A 173 -6.56 -17.22 -8.74
CA LEU A 173 -5.36 -17.23 -9.57
C LEU A 173 -4.11 -17.02 -8.70
N GLY A 174 -3.11 -17.87 -8.92
CA GLY A 174 -1.90 -17.96 -8.11
C GLY A 174 -2.07 -18.69 -6.78
N SER A 175 -3.24 -19.29 -6.47
CA SER A 175 -3.48 -19.99 -5.20
C SER A 175 -3.35 -21.52 -5.29
N VAL A 176 -3.26 -22.18 -4.14
CA VAL A 176 -3.55 -23.62 -3.99
C VAL A 176 -5.00 -23.78 -3.56
N ILE A 177 -5.70 -24.70 -4.22
CA ILE A 177 -7.04 -25.15 -3.87
C ILE A 177 -6.94 -26.56 -3.27
N ASP A 178 -7.40 -26.66 -2.04
CA ASP A 178 -7.74 -27.91 -1.36
C ASP A 178 -9.17 -28.30 -1.76
N CYS A 179 -9.24 -29.37 -2.56
CA CYS A 179 -10.50 -30.05 -2.84
C CYS A 179 -10.81 -30.98 -1.65
N ALA A 180 -11.47 -30.39 -0.65
CA ALA A 180 -11.78 -31.00 0.62
C ALA A 180 -12.90 -32.04 0.52
N VAL A 181 -13.08 -32.83 1.58
CA VAL A 181 -14.10 -33.89 1.66
C VAL A 181 -15.51 -33.31 1.45
N GLY A 182 -16.10 -33.61 0.29
CA GLY A 182 -17.49 -33.27 -0.03
C GLY A 182 -18.48 -34.38 0.34
N ALA A 183 -19.78 -34.06 0.29
CA ALA A 183 -20.87 -35.03 0.51
C ALA A 183 -21.02 -36.08 -0.61
N GLY A 184 -20.31 -35.89 -1.72
CA GLY A 184 -20.31 -36.73 -2.91
C GLY A 184 -19.42 -36.11 -3.98
N PRO A 185 -19.47 -36.58 -5.23
CA PRO A 185 -18.75 -35.97 -6.34
C PRO A 185 -19.20 -34.52 -6.58
N TYR A 186 -18.27 -33.62 -6.88
CA TYR A 186 -18.58 -32.22 -7.13
C TYR A 186 -17.68 -31.59 -8.20
N THR A 187 -18.13 -30.48 -8.74
CA THR A 187 -17.48 -29.79 -9.87
C THR A 187 -17.03 -28.39 -9.48
N LEU A 188 -15.74 -28.12 -9.63
CA LEU A 188 -15.19 -26.77 -9.56
C LEU A 188 -15.02 -26.22 -10.97
N MET A 189 -15.71 -25.13 -11.27
CA MET A 189 -15.64 -24.46 -12.56
C MET A 189 -14.55 -23.40 -12.54
N LEU A 190 -13.58 -23.50 -13.44
CA LEU A 190 -12.45 -22.58 -13.58
C LEU A 190 -12.92 -21.15 -13.89
N PRO A 191 -12.15 -20.13 -13.49
CA PRO A 191 -12.43 -18.76 -13.87
C PRO A 191 -12.46 -18.58 -15.39
N ALA A 192 -13.33 -17.71 -15.88
CA ALA A 192 -13.38 -17.35 -17.30
C ALA A 192 -12.04 -16.72 -17.74
N LEU A 193 -11.63 -17.01 -18.97
CA LEU A 193 -10.34 -16.55 -19.50
C LEU A 193 -10.43 -15.15 -20.11
N ALA A 194 -9.37 -14.37 -19.88
CA ALA A 194 -9.12 -13.08 -20.51
C ALA A 194 -7.62 -12.93 -20.80
N ALA A 195 -7.24 -12.13 -21.80
CA ALA A 195 -5.84 -11.94 -22.20
C ALA A 195 -4.92 -11.43 -21.07
N SER A 196 -5.48 -10.70 -20.09
CA SER A 196 -4.76 -10.22 -18.92
C SER A 196 -4.40 -11.31 -17.90
N MET A 197 -4.88 -12.54 -18.09
CA MET A 197 -4.63 -13.67 -17.19
C MET A 197 -3.55 -14.63 -17.71
N ALA A 198 -2.99 -14.41 -18.90
CA ALA A 198 -1.95 -15.26 -19.45
C ALA A 198 -0.74 -15.37 -18.48
N GLY A 199 -0.29 -16.60 -18.22
CA GLY A 199 0.74 -16.93 -17.23
C GLY A 199 0.21 -17.26 -15.83
N SER A 200 -1.08 -17.01 -15.54
CA SER A 200 -1.67 -17.35 -14.25
C SER A 200 -1.75 -18.85 -14.04
N ALA A 201 -1.49 -19.31 -12.81
CA ALA A 201 -1.59 -20.73 -12.45
C ALA A 201 -2.52 -20.98 -11.26
N ILE A 202 -3.12 -22.17 -11.18
CA ILE A 202 -3.89 -22.66 -10.04
C ILE A 202 -3.41 -24.08 -9.74
N LYS A 203 -3.06 -24.36 -8.49
CA LYS A 203 -2.75 -25.73 -8.05
C LYS A 203 -3.95 -26.33 -7.34
N PHE A 204 -4.32 -27.54 -7.71
CA PHE A 204 -5.33 -28.34 -7.03
C PHE A 204 -4.66 -29.52 -6.32
N VAL A 205 -5.12 -29.79 -5.10
CA VAL A 205 -4.78 -30.99 -4.34
C VAL A 205 -6.09 -31.56 -3.80
N SER A 206 -6.36 -32.82 -4.13
CA SER A 206 -7.60 -33.48 -3.73
C SER A 206 -7.39 -34.39 -2.54
N TYR A 207 -8.10 -34.10 -1.46
CA TYR A 207 -8.25 -34.97 -0.29
C TYR A 207 -9.66 -35.55 -0.21
N SER A 208 -10.50 -35.28 -1.21
CA SER A 208 -11.86 -35.79 -1.29
C SER A 208 -11.85 -37.28 -1.65
N PRO A 209 -12.57 -38.15 -0.92
CA PRO A 209 -12.74 -39.55 -1.28
C PRO A 209 -13.63 -39.74 -2.51
N SER A 210 -14.46 -38.75 -2.85
CA SER A 210 -15.27 -38.71 -4.06
C SER A 210 -14.58 -37.93 -5.16
N ALA A 211 -14.82 -38.31 -6.41
CA ALA A 211 -14.27 -37.64 -7.58
C ALA A 211 -14.57 -36.13 -7.61
N VAL A 212 -13.54 -35.32 -7.84
CA VAL A 212 -13.66 -33.87 -7.99
C VAL A 212 -13.39 -33.50 -9.45
N THR A 213 -14.37 -32.93 -10.12
CA THR A 213 -14.24 -32.52 -11.52
C THR A 213 -13.82 -31.07 -11.59
N ILE A 214 -12.68 -30.78 -12.21
CA ILE A 214 -12.28 -29.42 -12.57
C ILE A 214 -12.72 -29.18 -14.01
N SER A 215 -13.64 -28.25 -14.23
CA SER A 215 -14.24 -27.99 -15.55
C SER A 215 -14.04 -26.54 -15.97
N THR A 216 -13.93 -26.28 -17.27
CA THR A 216 -13.94 -24.92 -17.82
C THR A 216 -15.34 -24.32 -17.91
N GLY A 217 -16.40 -25.12 -17.71
CA GLY A 217 -17.80 -24.69 -17.85
C GLY A 217 -18.17 -24.16 -19.24
N SER A 218 -17.30 -24.37 -20.23
CA SER A 218 -17.38 -23.79 -21.57
C SER A 218 -16.71 -24.71 -22.59
N ALA A 219 -16.64 -24.27 -23.85
CA ALA A 219 -15.92 -24.99 -24.90
C ALA A 219 -14.38 -24.89 -24.78
N VAL A 220 -13.88 -24.02 -23.89
CA VAL A 220 -12.46 -23.83 -23.61
C VAL A 220 -11.83 -25.15 -23.17
N LYS A 221 -10.64 -25.44 -23.69
CA LYS A 221 -9.96 -26.71 -23.45
C LYS A 221 -9.02 -26.66 -22.25
N ILE A 222 -8.88 -27.83 -21.63
CA ILE A 222 -7.83 -28.22 -20.72
C ILE A 222 -6.95 -29.21 -21.47
N TRP A 223 -5.70 -28.86 -21.72
CA TRP A 223 -4.71 -29.72 -22.36
C TRP A 223 -3.89 -30.48 -21.31
N LEU A 224 -3.79 -31.79 -21.49
CA LEU A 224 -2.96 -32.68 -20.68
C LEU A 224 -1.64 -32.92 -21.41
N GLY A 225 -0.69 -31.98 -21.24
CA GLY A 225 0.64 -32.02 -21.85
C GLY A 225 0.84 -31.12 -23.07
N VAL A 226 2.11 -31.01 -23.52
CA VAL A 226 2.58 -30.08 -24.57
C VAL A 226 2.31 -30.55 -26.02
N ASN A 227 1.83 -31.78 -26.22
CA ASN A 227 1.47 -32.29 -27.53
C ASN A 227 -0.06 -32.42 -27.62
N GLY A 228 -0.70 -31.51 -28.36
CA GLY A 228 -2.15 -31.19 -28.37
C GLY A 228 -3.17 -32.30 -28.70
N GLY A 229 -2.84 -33.59 -28.56
CA GLY A 229 -3.77 -34.71 -28.77
C GLY A 229 -4.71 -35.00 -27.59
N ASN A 230 -4.29 -34.75 -26.35
CA ASN A 230 -5.08 -35.04 -25.14
C ASN A 230 -5.71 -33.75 -24.60
N SER A 231 -6.85 -33.35 -25.17
CA SER A 231 -7.59 -32.15 -24.75
C SER A 231 -9.05 -32.46 -24.42
N GLY A 232 -9.54 -31.87 -23.33
CA GLY A 232 -10.92 -32.00 -22.86
C GLY A 232 -11.45 -30.66 -22.35
N THR A 233 -12.68 -30.59 -21.84
CA THR A 233 -13.21 -29.41 -21.13
C THR A 233 -13.23 -29.61 -19.62
N ALA A 234 -12.78 -30.77 -19.15
CA ALA A 234 -12.70 -31.12 -17.74
C ALA A 234 -11.59 -32.15 -17.48
N ILE A 235 -11.09 -32.15 -16.26
CA ILE A 235 -10.26 -33.20 -15.68
C ILE A 235 -10.91 -33.69 -14.39
N THR A 236 -10.62 -34.93 -14.00
CA THR A 236 -11.13 -35.51 -12.75
C THR A 236 -9.96 -35.81 -11.82
N LEU A 237 -10.06 -35.34 -10.59
CA LEU A 237 -9.15 -35.62 -9.49
C LEU A 237 -9.79 -36.68 -8.58
N GLN A 238 -9.06 -37.75 -8.29
CA GLN A 238 -9.42 -38.71 -7.25
C GLN A 238 -8.76 -38.32 -5.91
N ASN A 239 -8.98 -39.12 -4.88
CA ASN A 239 -8.32 -38.92 -3.60
C ASN A 239 -6.78 -39.04 -3.75
N GLY A 240 -6.06 -38.04 -3.27
CA GLY A 240 -4.60 -37.96 -3.37
C GLY A 240 -4.09 -37.38 -4.69
N ASP A 241 -4.98 -37.09 -5.65
CA ASP A 241 -4.56 -36.50 -6.92
C ASP A 241 -4.22 -35.02 -6.80
N SER A 242 -3.34 -34.57 -7.71
CA SER A 242 -2.99 -33.17 -7.86
C SER A 242 -2.93 -32.78 -9.33
N ALA A 243 -3.16 -31.49 -9.58
CA ALA A 243 -2.98 -30.88 -10.89
C ALA A 243 -2.60 -29.40 -10.74
N THR A 244 -1.57 -28.96 -11.44
CA THR A 244 -1.26 -27.53 -11.59
C THR A 244 -1.64 -27.10 -13.00
N LEU A 245 -2.60 -26.19 -13.08
CA LEU A 245 -3.10 -25.63 -14.33
C LEU A 245 -2.49 -24.25 -14.54
N ILE A 246 -1.98 -23.97 -15.73
CA ILE A 246 -1.56 -22.64 -16.20
C ILE A 246 -2.42 -22.23 -17.40
N THR A 247 -2.67 -20.94 -17.59
CA THR A 247 -3.38 -20.44 -18.77
C THR A 247 -2.50 -19.54 -19.64
N ASP A 248 -2.69 -19.58 -20.96
CA ASP A 248 -2.13 -18.64 -21.94
C ASP A 248 -3.11 -17.51 -22.28
N GLY A 249 -4.26 -17.44 -21.60
CA GLY A 249 -5.37 -16.53 -21.89
C GLY A 249 -6.41 -17.08 -22.88
N TYR A 250 -6.16 -18.22 -23.54
CA TYR A 250 -7.06 -18.86 -24.51
C TYR A 250 -7.54 -20.25 -24.08
N GLY A 251 -6.71 -20.98 -23.33
CA GLY A 251 -7.15 -22.18 -22.62
C GLY A 251 -6.27 -22.53 -21.43
N TRP A 252 -6.44 -23.74 -20.92
CA TRP A 252 -5.78 -24.21 -19.71
C TRP A 252 -4.87 -25.39 -20.01
N PHE A 253 -3.71 -25.44 -19.38
CA PHE A 253 -2.71 -26.46 -19.57
C PHE A 253 -2.36 -27.07 -18.22
N VAL A 254 -2.47 -28.38 -18.09
CA VAL A 254 -1.91 -29.09 -16.94
C VAL A 254 -0.41 -29.24 -17.19
N ILE A 255 0.40 -28.68 -16.32
CA ILE A 255 1.88 -28.68 -16.43
C ILE A 255 2.56 -29.55 -15.38
N ASP A 256 1.84 -29.89 -14.31
CA ASP A 256 2.35 -30.71 -13.20
C ASP A 256 1.17 -31.41 -12.49
N GLY A 257 1.47 -32.44 -11.72
CA GLY A 257 0.51 -33.20 -10.92
C GLY A 257 0.26 -34.63 -11.40
N SER A 258 -0.31 -35.46 -10.52
CA SER A 258 -0.54 -36.89 -10.78
C SER A 258 -1.48 -37.15 -11.96
N VAL A 259 -2.43 -36.25 -12.22
CA VAL A 259 -3.39 -36.36 -13.34
C VAL A 259 -2.68 -36.37 -14.70
N LEU A 260 -1.49 -35.80 -14.79
CA LEU A 260 -0.72 -35.75 -16.03
C LEU A 260 -0.01 -37.08 -16.33
N LEU A 261 0.31 -37.89 -15.31
CA LEU A 261 1.05 -39.15 -15.44
C LEU A 261 0.49 -40.05 -16.55
N PRO A 262 -0.80 -40.47 -16.56
CA PRO A 262 -1.34 -41.36 -17.59
C PRO A 262 -1.32 -40.76 -19.01
N ALA A 263 -1.27 -39.43 -19.14
CA ALA A 263 -1.20 -38.74 -20.43
C ALA A 263 0.23 -38.62 -20.96
N THR A 264 1.26 -38.90 -20.16
CA THR A 264 2.65 -38.85 -20.60
C THR A 264 3.06 -40.05 -21.44
N ALA A 265 3.99 -39.85 -22.37
CA ALA A 265 4.54 -40.94 -23.19
C ALA A 265 5.26 -42.03 -22.36
N LEU A 266 5.74 -41.69 -21.16
CA LEU A 266 6.47 -42.57 -20.24
C LEU A 266 5.56 -43.54 -19.48
N PHE A 267 4.31 -43.15 -19.19
CA PHE A 267 3.33 -43.97 -18.48
C PHE A 267 2.13 -44.36 -19.35
N GLY A 268 2.26 -44.19 -20.68
CA GLY A 268 1.21 -44.51 -21.64
C GLY A 268 0.70 -45.94 -21.47
N SER A 269 -0.61 -46.11 -21.60
CA SER A 269 -1.28 -47.40 -21.45
C SER A 269 -2.43 -47.53 -22.43
N SER A 270 -2.78 -48.78 -22.73
CA SER A 270 -4.01 -49.17 -23.42
C SER A 270 -4.58 -50.36 -22.67
N LEU A 271 -5.69 -50.17 -21.96
CA LEU A 271 -6.33 -51.22 -21.16
C LEU A 271 -7.36 -52.05 -21.95
N ALA A 272 -7.14 -52.18 -23.27
CA ALA A 272 -7.93 -53.04 -24.13
C ALA A 272 -7.58 -54.53 -23.91
N PRO A 273 -8.44 -55.48 -24.39
CA PRO A 273 -8.16 -56.92 -24.29
C PRO A 273 -6.80 -57.35 -24.86
N SER A 274 -6.33 -56.66 -25.91
CA SER A 274 -4.92 -56.65 -26.32
C SER A 274 -4.37 -55.26 -26.02
N GLY A 275 -3.52 -55.16 -25.02
CA GLY A 275 -3.18 -53.90 -24.38
C GLY A 275 -1.76 -53.85 -23.84
N TYR A 276 -1.41 -52.71 -23.27
CA TYR A 276 -0.10 -52.49 -22.67
C TYR A 276 -0.14 -51.50 -21.52
N GLN A 277 0.85 -51.60 -20.64
CA GLN A 277 1.17 -50.63 -19.60
C GLN A 277 2.66 -50.34 -19.66
N LYS A 278 3.02 -49.05 -19.83
CA LYS A 278 4.40 -48.60 -19.62
C LYS A 278 4.62 -48.28 -18.15
N LEU A 279 5.77 -48.70 -17.64
CA LEU A 279 6.19 -48.46 -16.27
C LEU A 279 7.30 -47.39 -16.23
N PRO A 280 7.41 -46.66 -15.11
CA PRO A 280 8.55 -45.77 -14.90
C PRO A 280 9.87 -46.56 -15.00
N GLY A 281 10.83 -46.02 -15.76
CA GLY A 281 12.08 -46.72 -16.12
C GLY A 281 12.10 -47.31 -17.54
N GLY A 282 10.96 -47.30 -18.21
CA GLY A 282 10.81 -47.71 -19.61
C GLY A 282 10.52 -49.20 -19.82
N LEU A 283 10.27 -49.96 -18.75
CA LEU A 283 9.76 -51.33 -18.88
C LEU A 283 8.32 -51.28 -19.38
N ILE A 284 7.96 -52.20 -20.27
CA ILE A 284 6.64 -52.32 -20.87
C ILE A 284 6.10 -53.71 -20.54
N ILE A 285 4.87 -53.75 -20.03
CA ILE A 285 4.10 -54.99 -19.89
C ILE A 285 3.02 -54.97 -20.97
N GLN A 286 2.95 -56.02 -21.77
CA GLN A 286 1.95 -56.17 -22.84
C GLN A 286 1.19 -57.46 -22.68
N TRP A 287 -0.07 -57.47 -23.05
CA TRP A 287 -0.92 -58.65 -23.04
C TRP A 287 -1.79 -58.69 -24.28
N GLY A 288 -2.23 -59.88 -24.65
CA GLY A 288 -3.13 -60.08 -25.78
C GLY A 288 -3.33 -61.55 -26.11
N ALA A 289 -4.03 -61.79 -27.21
CA ALA A 289 -4.23 -63.12 -27.76
C ALA A 289 -3.34 -63.35 -28.99
N ILE A 290 -2.75 -64.55 -29.10
CA ILE A 290 -2.22 -65.06 -30.37
C ILE A 290 -3.38 -65.57 -31.23
N GLY A 291 -4.43 -66.07 -30.58
CA GLY A 291 -5.58 -66.70 -31.21
C GLY A 291 -5.45 -68.22 -31.19
N ASN A 292 -5.97 -68.87 -32.23
CA ASN A 292 -5.99 -70.32 -32.35
C ASN A 292 -4.64 -70.84 -32.85
N VAL A 293 -3.87 -71.45 -31.95
CA VAL A 293 -2.54 -71.99 -32.20
C VAL A 293 -2.63 -73.50 -32.43
N THR A 294 -1.85 -74.01 -33.39
CA THR A 294 -1.80 -75.43 -33.76
C THR A 294 -0.39 -76.01 -33.56
N THR A 295 -0.15 -77.22 -34.06
CA THR A 295 1.19 -77.83 -34.11
C THR A 295 2.15 -77.10 -35.06
N SER A 296 1.65 -76.15 -35.85
CA SER A 296 2.45 -75.22 -36.64
C SER A 296 2.51 -73.85 -35.97
N ALA A 297 3.68 -73.21 -36.04
CA ALA A 297 3.92 -71.91 -35.43
C ALA A 297 2.90 -70.86 -35.91
N THR A 298 2.24 -70.21 -34.95
CA THR A 298 1.26 -69.15 -35.18
C THR A 298 1.77 -67.87 -34.53
N THR A 299 1.68 -66.75 -35.25
CA THR A 299 2.30 -65.48 -34.85
C THR A 299 1.25 -64.39 -34.65
N ALA A 300 1.45 -63.55 -33.64
CA ALA A 300 0.67 -62.34 -33.42
C ALA A 300 1.58 -61.14 -33.11
N ASN A 301 1.07 -59.94 -33.36
CA ASN A 301 1.79 -58.70 -33.06
C ASN A 301 1.52 -58.23 -31.63
N PHE A 302 2.53 -57.59 -31.03
CA PHE A 302 2.33 -56.84 -29.80
C PHE A 302 1.54 -55.55 -30.09
N PRO A 303 0.70 -55.07 -29.16
CA PRO A 303 -0.01 -53.79 -29.26
C PRO A 303 0.92 -52.59 -29.48
N LEU A 304 2.14 -52.67 -28.94
CA LEU A 304 3.21 -51.69 -29.10
C LEU A 304 4.53 -52.42 -29.35
N ALA A 305 5.39 -51.89 -30.22
CA ALA A 305 6.74 -52.44 -30.36
C ALA A 305 7.58 -52.17 -29.10
N PHE A 306 8.26 -53.20 -28.59
CA PHE A 306 9.36 -53.03 -27.64
C PHE A 306 10.52 -52.29 -28.32
N GLN A 307 11.16 -51.35 -27.65
CA GLN A 307 12.18 -50.48 -28.25
C GLN A 307 13.57 -51.13 -28.31
N LEU A 308 13.84 -52.11 -27.45
CA LEU A 308 15.12 -52.77 -27.30
C LEU A 308 14.97 -54.30 -27.42
N ALA A 309 14.22 -54.93 -26.52
CA ALA A 309 14.07 -56.38 -26.48
C ALA A 309 12.88 -56.85 -25.62
N VAL A 310 12.41 -58.06 -25.93
CA VAL A 310 11.51 -58.83 -25.06
C VAL A 310 12.36 -59.61 -24.07
N TYR A 311 12.11 -59.41 -22.77
CA TYR A 311 12.86 -60.08 -21.70
C TYR A 311 12.17 -61.36 -21.23
N SER A 312 10.84 -61.38 -21.22
CA SER A 312 10.08 -62.54 -20.78
C SER A 312 8.74 -62.61 -21.49
N VAL A 313 8.28 -63.83 -21.74
CA VAL A 313 6.98 -64.13 -22.30
C VAL A 313 6.39 -65.30 -21.53
N SER A 314 5.16 -65.13 -21.06
CA SER A 314 4.33 -66.21 -20.53
C SER A 314 3.19 -66.48 -21.49
N LEU A 315 3.06 -67.72 -21.93
CA LEU A 315 1.94 -68.19 -22.75
C LEU A 315 0.92 -68.89 -21.86
N THR A 316 -0.37 -68.69 -22.13
CA THR A 316 -1.44 -69.34 -21.38
C THR A 316 -2.50 -69.84 -22.35
N ALA A 317 -2.88 -71.11 -22.24
CA ALA A 317 -4.07 -71.61 -22.94
C ALA A 317 -5.31 -70.92 -22.35
N THR A 318 -6.09 -70.26 -23.20
CA THR A 318 -7.30 -69.52 -22.81
C THR A 318 -8.59 -70.28 -23.15
N SER A 319 -8.50 -71.42 -23.82
CA SER A 319 -9.59 -72.40 -23.96
C SER A 319 -9.48 -73.51 -22.91
N ASN A 320 -10.57 -74.27 -22.70
CA ASN A 320 -10.59 -75.41 -21.78
C ASN A 320 -9.80 -76.60 -22.35
N SER A 321 -8.47 -76.55 -22.26
CA SER A 321 -7.53 -77.54 -22.80
C SER A 321 -6.37 -77.77 -21.83
N ALA A 322 -5.94 -79.04 -21.70
CA ALA A 322 -4.75 -79.41 -20.91
C ALA A 322 -3.45 -79.34 -21.71
N VAL A 323 -3.49 -78.82 -22.94
CA VAL A 323 -2.34 -78.74 -23.84
C VAL A 323 -1.53 -77.48 -23.56
N ALA A 324 -0.23 -77.64 -23.30
CA ALA A 324 0.69 -76.53 -23.10
C ALA A 324 1.05 -75.83 -24.43
N ALA A 325 1.10 -74.50 -24.38
CA ALA A 325 1.65 -73.68 -25.46
C ALA A 325 3.15 -73.43 -25.22
N THR A 326 3.93 -73.56 -26.28
CA THR A 326 5.39 -73.39 -26.26
C THR A 326 5.79 -72.20 -27.12
N LEU A 327 6.66 -71.36 -26.59
CA LEU A 327 7.23 -70.23 -27.30
C LEU A 327 8.18 -70.72 -28.41
N VAL A 328 7.98 -70.24 -29.63
CA VAL A 328 8.91 -70.44 -30.75
C VAL A 328 9.90 -69.30 -30.80
N SER A 329 9.38 -68.07 -30.81
CA SER A 329 10.19 -66.86 -30.93
C SER A 329 9.43 -65.64 -30.40
N ALA A 330 10.18 -64.64 -29.98
CA ALA A 330 9.68 -63.31 -29.67
C ALA A 330 10.65 -62.28 -30.27
N SER A 331 10.14 -61.42 -31.15
CA SER A 331 10.84 -60.23 -31.64
C SER A 331 10.35 -59.00 -30.87
N THR A 332 10.89 -57.81 -31.17
CA THR A 332 10.39 -56.56 -30.59
C THR A 332 8.95 -56.24 -30.99
N THR A 333 8.43 -56.81 -32.09
CA THR A 333 7.11 -56.48 -32.63
C THR A 333 6.11 -57.63 -32.59
N ALA A 334 6.58 -58.88 -32.45
CA ALA A 334 5.73 -60.05 -32.59
C ALA A 334 6.16 -61.22 -31.69
N ILE A 335 5.21 -62.12 -31.47
CA ILE A 335 5.34 -63.34 -30.69
C ILE A 335 4.82 -64.52 -31.50
N SER A 336 5.52 -65.66 -31.43
CA SER A 336 5.14 -66.89 -32.13
C SER A 336 5.11 -68.08 -31.18
N ALA A 337 4.06 -68.90 -31.27
CA ALA A 337 3.86 -70.07 -30.42
C ALA A 337 3.39 -71.30 -31.21
N VAL A 338 3.61 -72.48 -30.64
CA VAL A 338 3.02 -73.76 -31.09
C VAL A 338 2.37 -74.47 -29.90
N VAL A 339 1.45 -75.37 -30.18
CA VAL A 339 0.96 -76.35 -29.19
C VAL A 339 1.37 -77.77 -29.58
N SER A 340 1.53 -78.66 -28.60
CA SER A 340 1.97 -80.04 -28.86
C SER A 340 0.94 -80.89 -29.61
N SER A 341 -0.33 -80.51 -29.58
CA SER A 341 -1.41 -81.17 -30.32
C SER A 341 -2.65 -80.29 -30.44
N GLY A 342 -3.48 -80.57 -31.45
CA GLY A 342 -4.80 -79.95 -31.60
C GLY A 342 -4.78 -78.48 -32.04
N ASN A 343 -5.85 -77.77 -31.67
CA ASN A 343 -6.05 -76.35 -31.96
C ASN A 343 -6.57 -75.67 -30.67
N VAL A 344 -5.77 -74.77 -30.11
CA VAL A 344 -5.96 -74.23 -28.77
C VAL A 344 -5.87 -72.71 -28.83
N ALA A 345 -6.79 -72.01 -28.16
CA ALA A 345 -6.70 -70.57 -28.03
C ALA A 345 -5.59 -70.22 -27.03
N VAL A 346 -4.65 -69.36 -27.42
CA VAL A 346 -3.50 -68.99 -26.60
C VAL A 346 -3.44 -67.48 -26.42
N GLY A 347 -3.31 -67.05 -25.17
CA GLY A 347 -2.99 -65.70 -24.75
C GLY A 347 -1.54 -65.56 -24.31
N TYR A 348 -1.08 -64.32 -24.16
CA TYR A 348 0.26 -64.01 -23.69
C TYR A 348 0.28 -62.83 -22.72
N VAL A 349 1.31 -62.83 -21.86
CA VAL A 349 1.84 -61.66 -21.19
C VAL A 349 3.33 -61.57 -21.51
N ALA A 350 3.77 -60.43 -22.03
CA ALA A 350 5.15 -60.17 -22.40
C ALA A 350 5.69 -58.96 -21.64
N ILE A 351 6.94 -59.06 -21.20
CA ILE A 351 7.67 -58.00 -20.49
C ILE A 351 8.94 -57.70 -21.27
N GLY A 352 9.22 -56.42 -21.50
CA GLY A 352 10.38 -55.98 -22.27
C GLY A 352 10.59 -54.48 -22.18
N LYS A 353 11.55 -53.98 -22.93
CA LYS A 353 11.83 -52.54 -23.08
C LYS A 353 11.90 -52.21 -24.55
#